data_AF-A0A438HKK5-F1
#
_entry.id   AF-A0A438HKK5-F1
#
_cell.length_a   1.000
_cell.length_b   1.000
_cell.length_c   1.000
_cell.angle_alpha   90.00
_cell.angle_beta   90.00
_cell.angle_gamma   90.00
#
_symmetry.space_group_name_H-M   'P 1'
#
loop_
_entity.id
_entity.type
_entity.pdbx_description
1 polymer ?
#
loop_
_entity_poly.entity_id
_entity_poly.type
_entity_poly.pdbx_seq_one_letter_code
_entity_poly.pdbx_strand_id
1 'polypeptide(L)'
;MFLTARDHVQGKINPEYLNWEQQDQLLFSWLLSSMTEVMLTRMVGCETSHHIWKTLEVFFASQTKAKISQFKTRLHNTKKDDLS
;
A
#
# COMPACT_ATOMS: atom_id res chain seq x y z
N MET A 1 15.84 -13.08 5.59
CA MET A 1 16.24 -12.05 4.61
C MET A 1 17.27 -12.72 3.71
N PHE A 2 16.89 -13.04 2.48
CA PHE A 2 17.44 -14.14 1.67
C PHE A 2 18.77 -13.84 0.96
N LEU A 3 19.64 -13.04 1.58
CA LEU A 3 20.99 -12.79 1.07
C LEU A 3 21.95 -13.15 2.19
N THR A 4 22.63 -14.29 2.06
CA THR A 4 23.82 -14.53 2.87
C THR A 4 25.03 -13.96 2.15
N ALA A 5 25.98 -13.38 2.90
CA ALA A 5 27.18 -12.74 2.37
C ALA A 5 28.02 -13.61 1.41
N ARG A 6 27.75 -14.92 1.36
CA ARG A 6 28.39 -15.89 0.45
C ARG A 6 27.88 -15.81 -0.99
N ASP A 7 26.63 -15.38 -1.20
CA ASP A 7 26.00 -15.31 -2.52
C ASP A 7 26.56 -14.14 -3.35
N HIS A 8 27.02 -13.08 -2.67
CA HIS A 8 27.63 -11.89 -3.29
C HIS A 8 29.03 -12.15 -3.87
N VAL A 9 29.68 -13.27 -3.50
CA VAL A 9 31.06 -13.62 -3.88
C VAL A 9 31.13 -14.46 -5.17
N GLN A 10 30.01 -15.04 -5.63
CA GLN A 10 30.00 -15.98 -6.78
C GLN A 10 29.31 -15.49 -8.05
N GLY A 11 28.77 -14.26 -8.08
CA GLY A 11 28.15 -13.70 -9.30
C GLY A 11 26.93 -14.48 -9.83
N LYS A 12 26.43 -15.48 -9.07
CA LYS A 12 25.21 -16.22 -9.40
C LYS A 12 24.05 -15.59 -8.64
N ILE A 13 23.20 -14.88 -9.36
CA ILE A 13 21.89 -14.44 -8.87
C ILE A 13 21.08 -15.69 -8.50
N ASN A 14 20.51 -15.71 -7.30
CA ASN A 14 19.69 -16.81 -6.83
C ASN A 14 18.46 -16.99 -7.76
N PRO A 15 18.25 -18.15 -8.39
CA PRO A 15 17.10 -18.38 -9.27
C PRO A 15 15.75 -18.21 -8.55
N GLU A 16 15.68 -18.51 -7.24
CA GLU A 16 14.47 -18.29 -6.45
C GLU A 16 14.15 -16.80 -6.29
N TYR A 17 15.19 -15.96 -6.17
CA TYR A 17 15.02 -14.51 -6.13
C TYR A 17 14.48 -13.98 -7.46
N LEU A 18 15.01 -14.46 -8.59
CA LEU A 18 14.52 -14.08 -9.92
C LEU A 18 13.05 -14.46 -10.13
N ASN A 19 12.66 -15.66 -9.68
CA ASN A 19 11.26 -16.10 -9.76
C ASN A 19 10.35 -15.20 -8.90
N TRP A 20 10.76 -14.93 -7.66
CA TRP A 20 10.03 -13.99 -6.79
C TRP A 20 9.92 -12.60 -7.42
N GLU A 21 11.00 -12.06 -7.97
CA GLU A 21 11.03 -10.74 -8.60
C GLU A 21 10.09 -10.68 -9.82
N GLN A 22 10.08 -11.72 -10.66
CA GLN A 22 9.14 -11.80 -11.79
C GLN A 22 7.67 -11.80 -11.32
N GLN A 23 7.35 -12.56 -10.28
CA GLN A 23 5.99 -12.60 -9.72
C GLN A 23 5.60 -11.26 -9.10
N ASP A 24 6.52 -10.63 -8.36
CA ASP A 24 6.29 -9.32 -7.75
C ASP A 24 6.06 -8.24 -8.81
N GLN A 25 6.86 -8.22 -9.88
CA GLN A 25 6.69 -7.26 -10.97
C GLN A 25 5.39 -7.45 -11.77
N LEU A 26 4.92 -8.69 -11.92
CA LEU A 26 3.62 -8.98 -12.50
C LEU A 26 2.49 -8.40 -11.63
N LEU A 27 2.54 -8.66 -10.32
CA LEU A 27 1.57 -8.12 -9.36
C LEU A 27 1.63 -6.60 -9.28
N PHE A 28 2.83 -6.02 -9.30
CA PHE A 28 3.06 -4.59 -9.32
C PHE A 28 2.38 -3.94 -10.52
N SER A 29 2.63 -4.45 -11.73
CA SER A 29 2.04 -3.94 -12.97
C SER A 29 0.53 -4.09 -13.00
N TRP A 30 0.01 -5.23 -12.55
CA TRP A 30 -1.43 -5.48 -12.44
C TRP A 30 -2.09 -4.52 -11.44
N LEU A 31 -1.49 -4.32 -10.26
CA LEU A 31 -1.98 -3.38 -9.25
C LEU A 31 -2.03 -1.96 -9.80
N LEU A 32 -0.95 -1.46 -10.40
CA LEU A 32 -0.93 -0.13 -11.01
C LEU A 32 -2.00 0.01 -12.10
N SER A 33 -2.17 -1.00 -12.95
CA SER A 33 -3.18 -0.96 -14.03
C SER A 33 -4.62 -0.89 -13.52
N SER A 34 -4.89 -1.40 -12.31
CA SER A 34 -6.22 -1.37 -11.67
C SER A 34 -6.56 -0.02 -11.02
N MET A 35 -5.59 0.88 -10.90
CA MET A 35 -5.71 2.12 -10.15
C MET A 35 -6.16 3.30 -11.01
N THR A 36 -6.83 4.26 -10.39
CA THR A 36 -7.08 5.56 -11.00
C THR A 36 -5.80 6.40 -11.03
N GLU A 37 -5.73 7.38 -11.92
CA GLU A 37 -4.57 8.28 -12.07
C GLU A 37 -4.17 8.96 -10.74
N VAL A 38 -5.16 9.37 -9.94
CA VAL A 38 -4.94 9.98 -8.62
C VAL A 38 -4.27 9.01 -7.63
N MET A 39 -4.56 7.71 -7.73
CA MET A 39 -3.90 6.70 -6.90
C MET A 39 -2.49 6.42 -7.43
N LEU A 40 -2.31 6.36 -8.75
CA LEU A 40 -1.01 6.16 -9.39
C LEU A 40 0.01 7.22 -8.97
N THR A 41 -0.39 8.50 -8.90
CA THR A 41 0.50 9.57 -8.42
C THR A 41 1.03 9.32 -7.01
N ARG A 42 0.28 8.60 -6.16
CA ARG A 42 0.74 8.23 -4.82
C ARG A 42 1.68 7.02 -4.79
N MET A 43 1.72 6.22 -5.85
CA MET A 43 2.57 5.05 -5.94
C MET A 43 3.96 5.37 -6.51
N VAL A 44 4.24 6.63 -6.85
CA VAL A 44 5.56 7.07 -7.32
C VAL A 44 6.62 6.73 -6.28
N GLY A 45 7.67 6.03 -6.71
CA GLY A 45 8.76 5.56 -5.82
C GLY A 45 8.49 4.21 -5.14
N CYS A 46 7.35 3.57 -5.39
CA CYS A 46 7.17 2.16 -5.05
C CYS A 46 7.91 1.28 -6.05
N GLU A 47 8.69 0.31 -5.55
CA GLU A 47 9.49 -0.60 -6.38
C GLU A 47 8.94 -2.04 -6.41
N THR A 48 8.11 -2.39 -5.42
CA THR A 48 7.56 -3.74 -5.25
C THR A 48 6.07 -3.71 -5.00
N SER A 49 5.39 -4.82 -5.34
CA SER A 49 3.95 -4.98 -5.09
C SER A 49 3.61 -4.83 -3.60
N HIS A 50 4.53 -5.29 -2.73
CA HIS A 50 4.42 -5.11 -1.28
C HIS A 50 4.42 -3.63 -0.86
N HIS A 51 5.29 -2.82 -1.46
CA HIS A 51 5.37 -1.39 -1.15
C HIS A 51 4.07 -0.68 -1.56
N ILE A 52 3.54 -0.99 -2.77
CA ILE A 52 2.21 -0.51 -3.19
C ILE A 52 1.15 -0.86 -2.15
N TRP A 53 1.09 -2.14 -1.75
CA TRP A 53 0.07 -2.61 -0.83
C TRP A 53 0.13 -1.91 0.53
N LYS A 54 1.34 -1.71 1.06
CA LYS A 54 1.55 -0.97 2.32
C LYS A 54 1.12 0.49 2.21
N THR A 55 1.43 1.16 1.10
CA THR A 55 1.01 2.54 0.88
C THR A 55 -0.52 2.66 0.83
N LEU A 56 -1.18 1.74 0.13
CA LEU A 56 -2.65 1.68 0.09
C LEU A 56 -3.26 1.40 1.46
N GLU A 57 -2.72 0.44 2.20
CA GLU A 57 -3.17 0.08 3.56
C GLU A 57 -3.17 1.31 4.48
N VAL A 58 -2.05 2.03 4.54
CA VAL A 58 -1.91 3.24 5.37
C VAL A 58 -2.89 4.33 4.92
N PHE A 59 -3.00 4.55 3.61
CA PHE A 59 -3.88 5.57 3.04
C PHE A 59 -5.35 5.30 3.39
N PHE A 60 -5.86 4.10 3.10
CA PHE A 60 -7.26 3.77 3.38
C PHE A 60 -7.56 3.66 4.87
N ALA A 61 -6.60 3.21 5.69
CA ALA A 61 -6.75 3.22 7.14
C ALA A 61 -6.92 4.65 7.70
N SER A 62 -6.11 5.61 7.23
CA SER A 62 -6.23 7.01 7.66
C SER A 62 -7.56 7.63 7.22
N GLN A 63 -7.97 7.40 5.96
CA GLN A 63 -9.24 7.88 5.44
C GLN A 63 -10.44 7.32 6.20
N THR A 64 -10.41 6.02 6.52
CA THR A 64 -11.49 5.35 7.27
C THR A 64 -11.61 5.92 8.67
N LYS A 65 -10.47 6.12 9.37
CA LYS A 65 -10.45 6.77 10.69
C LYS A 65 -11.02 8.19 10.66
N ALA A 66 -10.64 8.99 9.66
CA ALA A 66 -11.16 10.35 9.50
C ALA A 66 -12.68 10.35 9.28
N LYS A 67 -13.20 9.46 8.43
CA LYS A 67 -14.65 9.30 8.20
C LYS A 67 -15.39 8.91 9.48
N ILE A 68 -14.87 7.94 10.24
CA ILE A 68 -15.45 7.54 11.53
C ILE A 68 -15.52 8.74 12.48
N SER A 69 -14.43 9.51 12.60
CA SER A 69 -14.41 10.71 13.44
C SER A 69 -15.46 11.73 12.99
N GLN A 70 -15.54 11.99 11.68
CA GLN A 70 -16.53 12.91 11.11
C GLN A 70 -17.97 12.47 11.41
N PHE A 71 -18.28 11.17 11.30
CA PHE A 71 -19.59 10.63 11.64
C PHE A 71 -19.92 10.80 13.13
N LYS A 72 -18.97 10.51 14.02
CA LYS A 72 -19.16 10.70 15.47
C LYS A 72 -19.45 12.17 15.81
N THR A 73 -18.69 13.10 15.23
CA THR A 73 -18.93 14.55 15.42
C THR A 73 -20.30 14.97 14.92
N ARG A 74 -20.71 14.51 13.72
CA ARG A 74 -22.05 14.81 13.18
C ARG A 74 -23.16 14.31 14.10
N LEU A 75 -23.08 13.06 14.54
CA LEU A 75 -24.07 12.48 15.46
C LEU A 75 -24.16 13.24 16.78
N HIS A 76 -23.02 13.63 17.36
CA HIS A 76 -22.99 14.42 18.58
C HIS A 76 -23.65 15.80 18.40
N ASN A 77 -23.40 16.47 17.27
CA ASN A 77 -23.95 17.78 16.99
C ASN A 77 -25.45 17.73 16.72
N THR A 78 -25.96 16.72 16.02
CA THR A 78 -27.41 16.54 15.81
C THR A 78 -28.14 16.37 17.14
N LYS A 79 -27.60 15.60 18.09
CA LYS A 79 -28.20 15.46 19.44
C LYS A 79 -28.26 16.78 20.22
N LYS A 80 -27.36 17.73 19.95
CA LYS A 80 -27.31 19.02 20.65
C LYS A 80 -28.34 20.03 20.11
N ASP A 81 -28.68 19.93 18.84
CA ASP A 81 -29.67 20.81 18.17
C ASP A 81 -31.11 20.47 18.60
N ASP A 82 -31.41 19.19 18.85
CA ASP A 82 -32.74 18.75 19.35
C ASP A 82 -33.01 19.12 20.83
N LEU A 83 -32.01 19.62 21.56
CA LEU A 83 -32.09 19.93 23.00
C LEU A 83 -32.02 21.45 23.30
N SER A 84 -32.11 22.30 22.28
CA SER A 84 -32.13 23.77 22.42
C SER A 84 -33.48 24.38 22.04
#